data_AF-A0A6P2AR34-F1
#
_entry.id   AF-A0A6P2AR34-F1
#
_cell.length_a   1.000
_cell.length_b   1.000
_cell.length_c   1.000
_cell.angle_alpha   90.00
_cell.angle_beta   90.00
_cell.angle_gamma   90.00
#
_symmetry.space_group_name_H-M   'P 1'
#
loop_
_entity.id
_entity.type
_entity.pdbx_description
1 polymer ?
#
loop_
_entity_poly.entity_id
_entity_poly.type
_entity_poly.pdbx_seq_one_letter_code
_entity_poly.pdbx_strand_id
1 'polypeptide(L)'
;PDLMLLFQTGILDLDQVHGVMEMMVSLCENSFPGPPYRMAVVDPPPVKPGKGPDPVAPEEQKPQDVDAWLTAFNRRSMFGALYYPWIKVANPANAGRPLHVPPSGHMMGVWCRVDGSRGVFKAPANETPRGVLGLAYETNMREQELLNPKGINCIRNFANYNRGYLIWGARTLVDPTNIQWRYISVRRLMSYVEKSIEIGTQWVVFEPNDTDLWSRVTRTVSNFLEGLWRAGALQGGSPAESFYVKCDGELNTHETMMMGRLYVEVGVCPVRPAEFVIFRVSQWAPGG
;
A
#
# COMPACT_ATOMS: atom_id res chain seq x y z
N PRO A 1 -20.77 -0.98 -3.67
CA PRO A 1 -21.62 -1.06 -2.44
C PRO A 1 -20.69 -1.26 -1.25
N ASP A 2 -20.99 -0.67 -0.10
CA ASP A 2 -20.17 -0.83 1.12
C ASP A 2 -20.32 -2.28 1.64
N LEU A 3 -19.24 -3.06 1.52
CA LEU A 3 -19.22 -4.47 1.90
C LEU A 3 -19.52 -4.66 3.39
N MET A 4 -19.03 -3.76 4.23
CA MET A 4 -19.23 -3.85 5.67
C MET A 4 -20.65 -3.48 6.07
N LEU A 5 -21.28 -2.54 5.37
CA LEU A 5 -22.68 -2.23 5.59
C LEU A 5 -23.57 -3.44 5.25
N LEU A 6 -23.32 -4.11 4.11
CA LEU A 6 -24.07 -5.31 3.72
C LEU A 6 -23.93 -6.41 4.78
N PHE A 7 -22.74 -6.59 5.34
CA PHE A 7 -22.49 -7.50 6.46
C PHE A 7 -23.26 -7.11 7.73
N GLN A 8 -23.18 -5.85 8.15
CA GLN A 8 -23.89 -5.36 9.35
C GLN A 8 -25.42 -5.46 9.23
N THR A 9 -25.96 -5.33 8.02
CA THR A 9 -27.39 -5.49 7.75
C THR A 9 -27.85 -6.94 7.60
N GLY A 10 -26.93 -7.92 7.67
CA GLY A 10 -27.22 -9.34 7.50
C GLY A 10 -27.58 -9.75 6.07
N ILE A 11 -27.30 -8.89 5.08
CA ILE A 11 -27.49 -9.23 3.65
C ILE A 11 -26.38 -10.18 3.20
N LEU A 12 -25.17 -10.02 3.73
CA LEU A 12 -24.05 -10.93 3.52
C LEU A 12 -23.62 -11.54 4.86
N ASP A 13 -23.28 -12.82 4.83
CA ASP A 13 -22.58 -13.49 5.93
C ASP A 13 -21.05 -13.25 5.85
N LEU A 14 -20.33 -13.73 6.86
CA LEU A 14 -18.88 -13.52 6.95
C LEU A 14 -18.11 -14.22 5.82
N ASP A 15 -18.55 -15.40 5.40
CA ASP A 15 -17.90 -16.19 4.34
C ASP A 15 -18.06 -15.51 2.97
N GLN A 16 -19.23 -14.94 2.70
CA GLN A 16 -19.48 -14.14 1.51
C GLN A 16 -18.62 -12.86 1.50
N VAL A 17 -18.48 -12.20 2.65
CA VAL A 17 -17.58 -11.04 2.81
C VAL A 17 -16.13 -11.42 2.52
N HIS A 18 -15.67 -12.54 3.07
CA HIS A 18 -14.35 -13.09 2.78
C HIS A 18 -14.16 -13.39 1.29
N GLY A 19 -15.15 -14.02 0.65
CA GLY A 19 -15.11 -14.32 -0.78
C GLY A 19 -14.97 -13.07 -1.66
N VAL A 20 -15.68 -11.99 -1.32
CA VAL A 20 -15.54 -10.70 -2.01
C VAL A 20 -14.15 -10.10 -1.80
N MET A 21 -13.65 -10.07 -0.56
CA MET A 21 -12.31 -9.57 -0.26
C MET A 21 -11.21 -10.37 -0.97
N GLU A 22 -11.33 -11.69 -0.98
CA GLU A 22 -10.40 -12.60 -1.65
C GLU A 22 -10.35 -12.32 -3.15
N MET A 23 -11.52 -12.16 -3.78
CA MET A 23 -11.63 -11.81 -5.19
C MET A 23 -11.01 -10.44 -5.48
N MET A 24 -11.27 -9.43 -4.63
CA MET A 24 -10.68 -8.10 -4.78
C MET A 24 -9.15 -8.12 -4.76
N VAL A 25 -8.55 -8.86 -3.81
CA VAL A 25 -7.09 -8.99 -3.72
C VAL A 25 -6.53 -9.78 -4.92
N SER A 26 -7.19 -10.88 -5.29
CA SER A 26 -6.78 -11.71 -6.43
C SER A 26 -6.83 -10.96 -7.76
N LEU A 27 -7.80 -10.06 -7.96
CA LEU A 27 -7.87 -9.18 -9.13
C LEU A 27 -6.81 -8.07 -9.13
N CYS A 28 -6.22 -7.75 -7.97
CA CYS A 28 -5.09 -6.83 -7.90
C CYS A 28 -3.78 -7.54 -8.26
N GLU A 29 -3.63 -8.81 -7.87
CA GLU A 29 -2.49 -9.66 -8.22
C GLU A 29 -2.48 -10.03 -9.71
N ASN A 30 -3.64 -10.34 -10.27
CA ASN A 30 -3.80 -10.77 -11.66
C ASN A 30 -4.28 -9.61 -12.54
N SER A 31 -3.35 -8.92 -13.20
CA SER A 31 -3.64 -7.80 -14.11
C SER A 31 -3.35 -8.08 -15.59
N PHE A 32 -3.18 -9.36 -15.96
CA PHE A 32 -2.95 -9.78 -17.35
C PHE A 32 -3.97 -9.16 -18.32
N PRO A 33 -3.57 -8.65 -19.50
CA PRO A 33 -2.23 -8.74 -20.11
C PRO A 33 -1.18 -7.73 -19.60
N GLY A 34 -1.56 -6.78 -18.74
CA GLY A 34 -0.65 -5.74 -18.24
C GLY A 34 -0.01 -6.07 -16.88
N PRO A 35 0.91 -5.20 -16.42
CA PRO A 35 1.48 -5.31 -15.08
C PRO A 35 0.42 -5.03 -14.00
N PRO A 36 0.61 -5.52 -12.77
CA PRO A 36 -0.30 -5.25 -11.66
C PRO A 36 -0.20 -3.80 -11.16
N TYR A 37 -1.25 -3.02 -11.42
CA TYR A 37 -1.32 -1.59 -11.07
C TYR A 37 -2.45 -1.24 -10.09
N ARG A 38 -3.06 -2.23 -9.46
CA ARG A 38 -4.18 -2.07 -8.52
C ARG A 38 -3.79 -2.53 -7.12
N MET A 39 -4.37 -1.90 -6.11
CA MET A 39 -4.26 -2.31 -4.71
C MET A 39 -5.66 -2.32 -4.08
N ALA A 40 -5.92 -3.33 -3.27
CA ALA A 40 -7.13 -3.44 -2.47
C ALA A 40 -6.89 -2.84 -1.09
N VAL A 41 -7.76 -1.93 -0.66
CA VAL A 41 -7.86 -1.50 0.73
C VAL A 41 -9.06 -2.23 1.32
N VAL A 42 -8.80 -3.06 2.33
CA VAL A 42 -9.81 -3.85 3.03
C VAL A 42 -9.96 -3.33 4.45
N ASP A 43 -11.14 -3.57 5.02
CA ASP A 43 -11.45 -3.26 6.41
C ASP A 43 -11.76 -4.56 7.15
N PRO A 44 -11.41 -4.67 8.44
CA PRO A 44 -11.83 -5.82 9.22
C PRO A 44 -13.36 -5.74 9.43
N PRO A 45 -14.12 -6.81 9.13
CA PRO A 45 -15.50 -6.94 9.55
C PRO A 45 -15.60 -6.77 11.06
N PRO A 46 -16.61 -6.07 11.59
CA PRO A 46 -16.77 -5.84 13.02
C PRO A 46 -17.30 -7.11 13.67
N VAL A 47 -16.41 -8.08 13.87
CA VAL A 47 -16.71 -9.39 14.48
C VAL A 47 -15.80 -9.66 15.66
N LYS A 48 -16.21 -10.60 16.51
CA LYS A 48 -15.40 -11.15 17.60
C LYS A 48 -15.28 -12.65 17.38
N PRO A 49 -14.22 -13.14 16.70
CA PRO A 49 -14.12 -14.54 16.31
C PRO A 49 -14.30 -15.54 17.46
N GLY A 50 -13.91 -15.17 18.69
CA GLY A 50 -14.13 -16.00 19.88
C GLY A 50 -15.59 -16.08 20.38
N LYS A 51 -16.52 -15.31 19.81
CA LYS A 51 -17.96 -15.29 20.14
C LYS A 51 -18.85 -15.79 19.00
N GLY A 52 -18.33 -15.91 17.78
CA GLY A 52 -19.09 -16.32 16.59
C GLY A 52 -18.82 -15.44 15.38
N PRO A 53 -19.45 -15.75 14.23
CA PRO A 53 -19.29 -15.03 12.97
C PRO A 53 -20.18 -13.78 12.86
N ASP A 54 -21.13 -13.61 13.79
CA ASP A 54 -22.13 -12.54 13.72
C ASP A 54 -21.51 -11.15 13.92
N PRO A 55 -22.04 -10.11 13.24
CA PRO A 55 -21.58 -8.74 13.42
C PRO A 55 -21.82 -8.26 14.86
N VAL A 56 -20.85 -7.53 15.39
CA VAL A 56 -20.93 -6.77 16.64
C VAL A 56 -20.91 -5.28 16.35
N ALA A 57 -21.21 -4.44 17.35
CA ALA A 57 -20.98 -3.01 17.19
C ALA A 57 -19.46 -2.75 16.99
N PRO A 58 -19.05 -1.84 16.08
CA PRO A 58 -17.63 -1.56 15.84
C PRO A 58 -16.83 -1.21 17.11
N GLU A 59 -17.48 -0.58 18.09
CA GLU A 59 -16.91 -0.22 19.39
C GLU A 59 -16.58 -1.42 20.27
N GLU A 60 -17.24 -2.57 20.05
CA GLU A 60 -17.00 -3.79 20.78
C GLU A 60 -15.80 -4.59 20.25
N GLN A 61 -15.35 -4.32 19.02
CA GLN A 61 -14.23 -5.00 18.40
C GLN A 61 -12.89 -4.50 18.94
N LYS A 62 -12.12 -5.41 19.54
CA LYS A 62 -10.80 -5.12 20.11
C LYS A 62 -9.67 -5.47 19.14
N PRO A 63 -8.44 -4.96 19.35
CA PRO A 63 -7.26 -5.29 18.56
C PRO A 63 -7.05 -6.80 18.35
N GLN A 64 -7.19 -7.59 19.42
CA GLN A 64 -7.05 -9.05 19.36
C GLN A 64 -8.09 -9.74 18.48
N ASP A 65 -9.29 -9.16 18.36
CA ASP A 65 -10.37 -9.73 17.55
C ASP A 65 -10.06 -9.55 16.06
N VAL A 66 -9.46 -8.41 15.69
CA VAL A 66 -8.99 -8.12 14.32
C VAL A 66 -7.82 -9.02 13.93
N ASP A 67 -6.89 -9.23 14.86
CA ASP A 67 -5.77 -10.14 14.68
C ASP A 67 -6.25 -11.59 14.48
N ALA A 68 -7.16 -12.05 15.33
CA ALA A 68 -7.77 -13.37 15.21
C ALA A 68 -8.54 -13.51 13.88
N TRP A 69 -9.29 -12.48 13.48
CA TRP A 69 -10.00 -12.46 12.20
C TRP A 69 -9.04 -12.52 11.02
N LEU A 70 -7.98 -11.72 11.02
CA LEU A 70 -7.00 -11.70 9.92
C LEU A 70 -6.27 -13.04 9.81
N THR A 71 -6.04 -13.71 10.94
CA THR A 71 -5.47 -15.06 10.99
C THR A 71 -6.43 -16.09 10.38
N ALA A 72 -7.73 -16.01 10.71
CA ALA A 72 -8.75 -16.89 10.15
C ALA A 72 -9.00 -16.63 8.65
N PHE A 73 -9.04 -15.36 8.24
CA PHE A 73 -9.16 -14.95 6.84
C PHE A 73 -7.94 -15.42 6.01
N ASN A 74 -6.78 -15.53 6.65
CA ASN A 74 -5.55 -16.13 6.12
C ASN A 74 -5.10 -15.60 4.74
N ARG A 75 -5.48 -14.35 4.42
CA ARG A 75 -5.09 -13.73 3.15
C ARG A 75 -3.91 -12.78 3.33
N ARG A 76 -2.81 -13.08 2.64
CA ARG A 76 -1.62 -12.23 2.56
C ARG A 76 -1.38 -11.78 1.13
N SER A 77 -1.05 -10.51 0.93
CA SER A 77 -0.71 -9.96 -0.38
C SER A 77 0.01 -8.62 -0.25
N MET A 78 1.02 -8.41 -1.09
CA MET A 78 1.62 -7.09 -1.26
C MET A 78 0.64 -6.07 -1.86
N PHE A 79 -0.41 -6.52 -2.53
CA PHE A 79 -1.44 -5.66 -3.12
C PHE A 79 -2.65 -5.41 -2.19
N GLY A 80 -2.56 -5.81 -0.93
CA GLY A 80 -3.57 -5.54 0.09
C GLY A 80 -3.08 -4.55 1.14
N ALA A 81 -3.97 -3.70 1.66
CA ALA A 81 -3.75 -2.92 2.86
C ALA A 81 -4.98 -3.01 3.77
N LEU A 82 -4.76 -3.14 5.07
CA LEU A 82 -5.82 -3.25 6.07
C LEU A 82 -5.70 -2.10 7.07
N TYR A 83 -6.82 -1.46 7.40
CA TYR A 83 -6.87 -0.36 8.35
C TYR A 83 -7.85 -0.65 9.49
N TYR A 84 -7.42 -0.31 10.70
CA TYR A 84 -8.20 -0.43 11.94
C TYR A 84 -7.93 0.80 12.81
N PRO A 85 -8.85 1.26 13.65
CA PRO A 85 -10.26 0.87 13.78
C PRO A 85 -11.17 1.55 12.76
N TRP A 86 -12.44 1.19 12.82
CA TRP A 86 -13.51 1.99 12.21
C TRP A 86 -13.50 3.41 12.76
N ILE A 87 -13.94 4.35 11.91
CA ILE A 87 -13.89 5.79 12.19
C ILE A 87 -15.30 6.34 12.35
N LYS A 88 -15.43 7.34 13.20
CA LYS A 88 -16.68 8.05 13.46
C LYS A 88 -16.73 9.32 12.62
N VAL A 89 -17.80 9.51 11.86
CA VAL A 89 -17.99 10.66 10.96
C VAL A 89 -19.38 11.25 11.14
N ALA A 90 -19.57 12.52 10.76
CA ALA A 90 -20.90 13.13 10.72
C ALA A 90 -21.73 12.47 9.60
N ASN A 91 -22.97 12.04 9.91
CA ASN A 91 -23.87 11.47 8.91
C ASN A 91 -24.73 12.57 8.25
N PRO A 92 -24.46 12.98 7.00
CA PRO A 92 -25.27 13.99 6.32
C PRO A 92 -26.72 13.52 6.11
N ALA A 93 -26.98 12.21 6.01
CA ALA A 93 -28.31 11.65 5.83
C ALA A 93 -29.14 11.60 7.12
N ASN A 94 -28.54 11.86 8.29
CA ASN A 94 -29.21 11.80 9.59
C ASN A 94 -28.90 13.04 10.44
N ALA A 95 -29.08 14.24 9.86
CA ALA A 95 -28.90 15.53 10.54
C ALA A 95 -27.52 15.70 11.22
N GLY A 96 -26.47 15.11 10.67
CA GLY A 96 -25.11 15.17 11.21
C GLY A 96 -24.86 14.26 12.42
N ARG A 97 -25.84 13.44 12.85
CA ARG A 97 -25.64 12.47 13.94
C ARG A 97 -24.47 11.55 13.61
N PRO A 98 -23.47 11.41 14.47
CA PRO A 98 -22.28 10.64 14.13
C PRO A 98 -22.59 9.16 13.90
N LEU A 99 -21.90 8.55 12.93
CA LEU A 99 -21.99 7.12 12.62
C LEU A 99 -20.58 6.53 12.45
N HIS A 100 -20.42 5.24 12.75
CA HIS A 100 -19.18 4.50 12.50
C HIS A 100 -19.16 3.95 11.08
N VAL A 101 -18.10 4.24 10.33
CA VAL A 101 -17.88 3.73 8.98
C VAL A 101 -16.55 2.99 8.89
N PRO A 102 -16.42 2.01 7.98
CA PRO A 102 -15.12 1.45 7.65
C PRO A 102 -14.14 2.52 7.13
N PRO A 103 -12.85 2.44 7.48
CA PRO A 103 -11.90 3.49 7.15
C PRO A 103 -11.45 3.51 5.68
N SER A 104 -11.55 2.41 4.93
CA SER A 104 -11.02 2.28 3.56
C SER A 104 -11.30 3.47 2.64
N GLY A 105 -12.54 3.97 2.62
CA GLY A 105 -12.91 5.15 1.82
C GLY A 105 -12.11 6.40 2.16
N HIS A 106 -11.90 6.66 3.46
CA HIS A 106 -11.08 7.79 3.92
C HIS A 106 -9.60 7.56 3.62
N MET A 107 -9.12 6.32 3.75
CA MET A 107 -7.72 5.97 3.46
C MET A 107 -7.41 6.19 1.99
N MET A 108 -8.28 5.77 1.07
CA MET A 108 -8.14 6.04 -0.36
C MET A 108 -8.10 7.54 -0.67
N GLY A 109 -8.94 8.34 -0.01
CA GLY A 109 -8.89 9.80 -0.13
C GLY A 109 -7.57 10.40 0.36
N VAL A 110 -7.00 9.86 1.45
CA VAL A 110 -5.67 10.25 1.93
C VAL A 110 -4.58 9.83 0.94
N TRP A 111 -4.65 8.63 0.38
CA TRP A 111 -3.68 8.17 -0.62
C TRP A 111 -3.64 9.14 -1.80
N CYS A 112 -4.78 9.45 -2.42
CA CYS A 112 -4.86 10.41 -3.53
C CYS A 112 -4.27 11.78 -3.16
N ARG A 113 -4.57 12.29 -1.96
CA ARG A 113 -4.04 13.57 -1.48
C ARG A 113 -2.53 13.54 -1.33
N VAL A 114 -1.99 12.48 -0.73
CA VAL A 114 -0.55 12.30 -0.53
C VAL A 114 0.14 12.18 -1.89
N ASP A 115 -0.39 11.36 -2.79
CA ASP A 115 0.21 11.19 -4.12
C ASP A 115 0.27 12.51 -4.89
N GLY A 116 -0.83 13.27 -4.89
CA GLY A 116 -0.91 14.54 -5.63
C GLY A 116 -0.07 15.67 -5.04
N SER A 117 0.26 15.61 -3.74
CA SER A 117 1.03 16.67 -3.07
C SER A 117 2.50 16.30 -2.82
N ARG A 118 2.80 15.02 -2.69
CA ARG A 118 4.07 14.50 -2.19
C ARG A 118 4.64 13.34 -3.00
N GLY A 119 3.90 12.86 -3.99
CA GLY A 119 4.27 11.72 -4.83
C GLY A 119 3.93 10.36 -4.21
N VAL A 120 3.69 9.38 -5.07
CA VAL A 120 3.28 8.01 -4.71
C VAL A 120 4.28 7.27 -3.81
N PHE A 121 5.54 7.70 -3.83
CA PHE A 121 6.63 7.15 -3.03
C PHE A 121 6.59 7.59 -1.55
N LYS A 122 5.80 8.61 -1.19
CA LYS A 122 5.57 8.98 0.21
C LYS A 122 4.55 8.02 0.84
N ALA A 123 4.96 7.35 1.92
CA ALA A 123 4.05 6.55 2.74
C ALA A 123 2.81 7.36 3.19
N PRO A 124 1.57 6.87 2.97
CA PRO A 124 0.34 7.55 3.39
C PRO A 124 0.04 7.36 4.88
N ALA A 125 1.06 7.51 5.72
CA ALA A 125 1.00 7.53 7.18
C ALA A 125 1.48 8.88 7.71
N ASN A 126 1.21 9.13 8.98
CA ASN A 126 1.36 10.41 9.64
C ASN A 126 0.46 11.51 9.04
N GLU A 127 -0.69 11.10 8.52
CA GLU A 127 -1.66 11.93 7.82
C GLU A 127 -2.97 12.00 8.58
N THR A 128 -3.60 13.18 8.60
CA THR A 128 -4.92 13.36 9.19
C THR A 128 -6.02 12.93 8.20
N PRO A 129 -6.87 11.94 8.54
CA PRO A 129 -8.08 11.66 7.79
C PRO A 129 -9.11 12.75 8.09
N ARG A 130 -9.40 13.61 7.10
CA ARG A 130 -10.31 14.75 7.26
C ARG A 130 -11.74 14.27 7.48
N GLY A 131 -12.51 14.99 8.31
CA GLY A 131 -13.90 14.65 8.60
C GLY A 131 -14.10 13.58 9.68
N VAL A 132 -13.02 13.00 10.20
CA VAL A 132 -13.07 12.06 11.32
C VAL A 132 -13.30 12.81 12.63
N LEU A 133 -14.35 12.41 13.35
CA LEU A 133 -14.76 12.95 14.65
C LEU A 133 -14.33 12.08 15.82
N GLY A 134 -13.98 10.81 15.57
CA GLY A 134 -13.68 9.82 16.60
C GLY A 134 -13.26 8.48 16.00
N LEU A 135 -12.86 7.56 16.88
CA LEU A 135 -12.53 6.18 16.54
C LEU A 135 -13.49 5.25 17.27
N ALA A 136 -13.84 4.12 16.66
CA ALA A 136 -14.63 3.09 17.35
C ALA A 136 -13.87 2.49 18.54
N TYR A 137 -12.53 2.44 18.44
CA TYR A 137 -11.65 1.95 19.49
C TYR A 137 -10.39 2.82 19.60
N GLU A 138 -9.98 3.21 20.81
CA GLU A 138 -8.78 4.03 21.00
C GLU A 138 -7.53 3.15 21.17
N THR A 139 -6.95 2.72 20.04
CA THR A 139 -5.77 1.84 20.03
C THR A 139 -4.56 2.50 20.70
N ASN A 140 -4.03 1.83 21.72
CA ASN A 140 -2.84 2.30 22.44
C ASN A 140 -1.53 1.85 21.75
N MET A 141 -0.39 2.31 22.28
CA MET A 141 0.93 2.02 21.69
C MET A 141 1.28 0.52 21.71
N ARG A 142 1.01 -0.18 22.81
CA ARG A 142 1.33 -1.60 22.95
C ARG A 142 0.49 -2.47 22.01
N GLU A 143 -0.79 -2.13 21.88
CA GLU A 143 -1.70 -2.81 20.94
C GLU A 143 -1.23 -2.60 19.49
N GLN A 144 -0.88 -1.36 19.14
CA GLN A 144 -0.34 -1.07 17.82
C GLN A 144 0.97 -1.83 17.54
N GLU A 145 1.86 -1.94 18.52
CA GLU A 145 3.11 -2.72 18.39
C GLU A 145 2.86 -4.21 18.09
N LEU A 146 1.74 -4.76 18.55
CA LEU A 146 1.32 -6.13 18.22
C LEU A 146 0.68 -6.24 16.83
N LEU A 147 -0.12 -5.25 16.44
CA LEU A 147 -0.87 -5.24 15.19
C LEU A 147 0.00 -4.92 13.96
N ASN A 148 0.91 -3.96 14.09
CA ASN A 148 1.69 -3.42 12.98
C ASN A 148 2.63 -4.45 12.30
N PRO A 149 3.30 -5.38 13.02
CA PRO A 149 3.99 -6.53 12.41
C PRO A 149 3.15 -7.37 11.45
N LYS A 150 1.83 -7.39 11.64
CA LYS A 150 0.88 -8.23 10.89
C LYS A 150 0.24 -7.50 9.70
N GLY A 151 0.67 -6.27 9.41
CA GLY A 151 0.12 -5.45 8.32
C GLY A 151 -1.21 -4.76 8.66
N ILE A 152 -1.58 -4.70 9.95
CA ILE A 152 -2.79 -4.01 10.41
C ILE A 152 -2.42 -2.55 10.72
N ASN A 153 -2.80 -1.64 9.84
CA ASN A 153 -2.46 -0.22 9.95
C ASN A 153 -3.42 0.50 10.91
N CYS A 154 -2.89 0.99 12.02
CA CYS A 154 -3.72 1.64 13.04
C CYS A 154 -4.01 3.11 12.70
N ILE A 155 -5.23 3.57 12.91
CA ILE A 155 -5.60 4.99 13.03
C ILE A 155 -5.67 5.30 14.53
N ARG A 156 -5.03 6.37 14.97
CA ARG A 156 -4.87 6.67 16.40
C ARG A 156 -5.15 8.12 16.73
N ASN A 157 -5.58 8.34 17.96
CA ASN A 157 -5.78 9.66 18.53
C ASN A 157 -4.50 10.18 19.18
N PHE A 158 -3.98 11.28 18.64
CA PHE A 158 -2.84 12.04 19.17
C PHE A 158 -3.28 13.42 19.68
N ALA A 159 -4.53 13.57 20.15
CA ALA A 159 -5.02 14.81 20.75
C ALA A 159 -4.16 15.27 21.94
N ASN A 160 -3.62 14.34 22.73
CA ASN A 160 -2.69 14.66 23.83
C ASN A 160 -1.40 15.35 23.37
N TYR A 161 -1.07 15.26 22.08
CA TYR A 161 0.07 15.93 21.46
C TYR A 161 -0.36 17.10 20.55
N ASN A 162 -1.63 17.52 20.58
CA ASN A 162 -2.23 18.52 19.69
C ASN A 162 -2.14 18.18 18.19
N ARG A 163 -2.19 16.89 17.83
CA ARG A 163 -2.09 16.43 16.43
C ARG A 163 -3.38 15.80 15.90
N GLY A 164 -4.39 15.63 16.76
CA GLY A 164 -5.67 15.02 16.40
C GLY A 164 -5.54 13.56 15.98
N TYR A 165 -6.43 13.09 15.11
CA TYR A 165 -6.40 11.73 14.58
C TYR A 165 -5.37 11.60 13.45
N LEU A 166 -4.54 10.56 13.52
CA LEU A 166 -3.52 10.26 12.52
C LEU A 166 -3.57 8.80 12.08
N ILE A 167 -3.35 8.58 10.79
CA ILE A 167 -3.03 7.26 10.25
C ILE A 167 -1.60 6.93 10.69
N TRP A 168 -1.44 5.81 11.39
CA TRP A 168 -0.21 5.44 12.07
C TRP A 168 0.28 4.05 11.65
N GLY A 169 0.20 3.77 10.35
CA GLY A 169 0.72 2.57 9.69
C GLY A 169 0.65 2.74 8.17
N ALA A 170 1.62 2.16 7.47
CA ALA A 170 1.65 2.15 6.00
C ALA A 170 2.20 0.82 5.43
N ARG A 171 1.86 -0.29 6.09
CA ARG A 171 2.26 -1.64 5.71
C ARG A 171 1.21 -2.32 4.85
N THR A 172 1.66 -3.16 3.93
CA THR A 172 0.81 -4.04 3.13
C THR A 172 0.40 -5.26 3.94
N LEU A 173 -0.48 -6.09 3.39
CA LEU A 173 -0.87 -7.40 3.93
C LEU A 173 0.10 -8.51 3.53
N VAL A 174 1.28 -8.20 2.97
CA VAL A 174 2.26 -9.23 2.62
C VAL A 174 2.69 -10.01 3.86
N ASP A 175 3.17 -11.23 3.66
CA ASP A 175 3.77 -12.00 4.75
C ASP A 175 4.82 -11.16 5.50
N PRO A 176 4.80 -11.12 6.85
CA PRO A 176 5.71 -10.27 7.64
C PRO A 176 7.20 -10.47 7.38
N THR A 177 7.59 -11.67 6.92
CA THR A 177 8.96 -12.02 6.55
C THR A 177 9.40 -11.36 5.24
N ASN A 178 8.46 -10.97 4.39
CA ASN A 178 8.73 -10.27 3.14
C ASN A 178 8.99 -8.79 3.38
N ILE A 179 10.26 -8.46 3.61
CA ILE A 179 10.69 -7.08 3.85
C ILE A 179 10.62 -6.19 2.60
N GLN A 180 10.70 -6.78 1.41
CA GLN A 180 10.78 -6.05 0.15
C GLN A 180 9.46 -5.33 -0.15
N TRP A 181 8.34 -6.02 0.07
CA TRP A 181 7.00 -5.54 -0.26
C TRP A 181 6.19 -5.06 0.94
N ARG A 182 6.87 -4.85 2.07
CA ARG A 182 6.25 -4.50 3.35
C ARG A 182 5.46 -3.19 3.29
N TYR A 183 5.88 -2.21 2.50
CA TYR A 183 5.33 -0.86 2.55
C TYR A 183 4.42 -0.53 1.37
N ILE A 184 3.29 0.10 1.66
CA ILE A 184 2.30 0.55 0.68
C ILE A 184 2.94 1.47 -0.37
N SER A 185 3.74 2.46 0.06
CA SER A 185 4.38 3.37 -0.89
C SER A 185 5.37 2.69 -1.83
N VAL A 186 6.09 1.66 -1.36
CA VAL A 186 7.03 0.90 -2.18
C VAL A 186 6.28 0.10 -3.24
N ARG A 187 5.25 -0.65 -2.85
CA ARG A 187 4.46 -1.44 -3.81
C ARG A 187 3.77 -0.54 -4.84
N ARG A 188 3.20 0.59 -4.40
CA ARG A 188 2.52 1.55 -5.28
C ARG A 188 3.48 2.26 -6.21
N LEU A 189 4.68 2.63 -5.76
CA LEU A 189 5.72 3.19 -6.61
C LEU A 189 6.14 2.19 -7.71
N MET A 190 6.35 0.92 -7.36
CA MET A 190 6.71 -0.11 -8.33
C MET A 190 5.61 -0.30 -9.38
N SER A 191 4.34 -0.39 -8.95
CA SER A 191 3.20 -0.45 -9.86
C SER A 191 3.10 0.79 -10.77
N TYR A 192 3.40 1.99 -10.24
CA TYR A 192 3.44 3.22 -11.03
C TYR A 192 4.56 3.19 -12.07
N VAL A 193 5.75 2.70 -11.72
CA VAL A 193 6.89 2.54 -12.64
C VAL A 193 6.54 1.56 -13.75
N GLU A 194 6.09 0.35 -13.39
CA GLU A 194 5.72 -0.70 -14.35
C GLU A 194 4.67 -0.20 -15.35
N LYS A 195 3.60 0.44 -14.85
CA LYS A 195 2.52 0.96 -15.69
C LYS A 195 2.94 2.14 -16.57
N SER A 196 3.79 3.03 -16.04
CA SER A 196 4.28 4.19 -16.80
C SER A 196 5.23 3.77 -17.91
N ILE A 197 6.08 2.77 -17.66
CA ILE A 197 6.95 2.19 -18.69
C ILE A 197 6.10 1.51 -19.77
N GLU A 198 5.14 0.66 -19.40
CA GLU A 198 4.24 0.00 -20.35
C GLU A 198 3.54 1.01 -21.28
N ILE A 199 2.97 2.09 -20.73
CA ILE A 199 2.30 3.14 -21.50
C ILE A 199 3.33 3.92 -22.35
N GLY A 200 4.46 4.30 -21.77
CA GLY A 200 5.48 5.14 -22.40
C GLY A 200 6.26 4.45 -23.52
N THR A 201 6.22 3.12 -23.58
CA THR A 201 6.91 2.32 -24.61
C THR A 201 5.96 1.62 -25.59
N GLN A 202 4.67 1.99 -25.64
CA GLN A 202 3.72 1.42 -26.63
C GLN A 202 4.17 1.59 -28.08
N TRP A 203 4.92 2.63 -28.40
CA TRP A 203 5.45 2.90 -29.75
C TRP A 203 6.46 1.85 -30.23
N VAL A 204 7.01 1.02 -29.33
CA VAL A 204 8.00 -0.03 -29.65
C VAL A 204 7.36 -1.18 -30.42
N VAL A 205 6.06 -1.37 -30.28
CA VAL A 205 5.34 -2.49 -30.90
C VAL A 205 5.43 -2.37 -32.43
N PHE A 206 5.87 -3.45 -33.07
CA PHE A 206 6.10 -3.56 -34.53
C PHE A 206 7.28 -2.72 -35.09
N GLU A 207 8.13 -2.13 -34.25
CA GLU A 207 9.39 -1.54 -34.71
C GLU A 207 10.42 -2.62 -35.09
N PRO A 208 11.37 -2.34 -36.00
CA PRO A 208 12.51 -3.21 -36.24
C PRO A 208 13.29 -3.48 -34.94
N ASN A 209 13.41 -4.74 -34.55
CA ASN A 209 14.17 -5.13 -33.36
C ASN A 209 15.66 -5.07 -33.68
N ASP A 210 16.29 -3.91 -33.44
CA ASP A 210 17.70 -3.66 -33.68
C ASP A 210 18.35 -2.79 -32.59
N THR A 211 19.65 -2.57 -32.70
CA THR A 211 20.42 -1.78 -31.74
C THR A 211 19.97 -0.32 -31.62
N ASP A 212 19.32 0.24 -32.66
CA ASP A 212 18.77 1.59 -32.58
C ASP A 212 17.50 1.60 -31.72
N LEU A 213 16.59 0.66 -31.94
CA LEU A 213 15.41 0.48 -31.09
C LEU A 213 15.81 0.29 -29.63
N TRP A 214 16.79 -0.56 -29.37
CA TRP A 214 17.29 -0.82 -28.01
C TRP A 214 17.80 0.47 -27.34
N SER A 215 18.56 1.28 -28.07
CA SER A 215 19.07 2.57 -27.61
C SER A 215 17.95 3.58 -27.35
N ARG A 216 16.93 3.63 -28.22
CA ARG A 216 15.74 4.49 -28.04
C ARG A 216 14.92 4.10 -26.81
N VAL A 217 14.69 2.80 -26.61
CA VAL A 217 13.98 2.27 -25.43
C VAL A 217 14.75 2.58 -24.15
N THR A 218 16.05 2.27 -24.12
CA THR A 218 16.91 2.50 -22.96
C THR A 218 16.90 3.97 -22.56
N ARG A 219 17.05 4.88 -23.52
CA ARG A 219 16.99 6.34 -23.27
C ARG A 219 15.63 6.78 -22.73
N THR A 220 14.54 6.28 -23.31
CA THR A 220 13.17 6.66 -22.90
C THR A 220 12.89 6.26 -21.46
N VAL A 221 13.19 5.01 -21.10
CA VAL A 221 12.98 4.50 -19.74
C VAL A 221 13.92 5.17 -18.75
N SER A 222 15.19 5.36 -19.12
CA SER A 222 16.18 6.02 -18.25
C SER A 222 15.79 7.47 -17.93
N ASN A 223 15.32 8.23 -18.92
CA ASN A 223 14.87 9.61 -18.70
C ASN A 223 13.69 9.68 -17.72
N PHE A 224 12.75 8.74 -17.80
CA PHE A 224 11.63 8.64 -16.86
C PHE A 224 12.11 8.34 -15.43
N LEU A 225 12.97 7.32 -15.27
CA LEU A 225 13.50 6.93 -13.96
C LEU A 225 14.39 8.00 -13.35
N GLU A 226 15.14 8.76 -14.16
CA GLU A 226 15.90 9.91 -13.68
C GLU A 226 14.98 11.01 -13.14
N GLY A 227 13.83 11.25 -13.78
CA GLY A 227 12.80 12.14 -13.25
C GLY A 227 12.30 11.71 -11.87
N LEU A 228 12.08 10.40 -11.67
CA LEU A 228 11.69 9.84 -10.37
C LEU A 228 12.79 9.97 -9.33
N TRP A 229 14.05 9.73 -9.69
CA TRP A 229 15.19 9.91 -8.81
C TRP A 229 15.35 11.36 -8.37
N ARG A 230 15.28 12.32 -9.30
CA ARG A 230 15.33 13.77 -8.99
C ARG A 230 14.18 14.21 -8.09
N ALA A 231 13.02 13.57 -8.18
CA ALA A 231 11.89 13.78 -7.28
C ALA A 231 12.05 13.15 -5.90
N GLY A 232 13.13 12.38 -5.66
CA GLY A 232 13.40 11.69 -4.40
C GLY A 232 12.62 10.38 -4.22
N ALA A 233 12.10 9.80 -5.31
CA ALA A 233 11.39 8.52 -5.26
C ALA A 233 12.32 7.31 -5.21
N LEU A 234 13.55 7.47 -5.73
CA LEU A 234 14.58 6.43 -5.79
C LEU A 234 15.76 6.81 -4.88
N GLN A 235 16.35 5.82 -4.23
CA GLN A 235 17.49 5.95 -3.33
C GLN A 235 18.81 5.83 -4.11
N GLY A 236 19.76 6.73 -3.84
CA GLY A 236 21.12 6.70 -4.37
C GLY A 236 21.67 8.10 -4.53
N GLY A 237 22.99 8.27 -4.40
CA GLY A 237 23.68 9.55 -4.61
C GLY A 237 23.80 9.93 -6.08
N SER A 238 23.61 8.97 -6.99
CA SER A 238 23.59 9.15 -8.44
C SER A 238 22.51 8.27 -9.10
N PRO A 239 22.13 8.56 -10.37
CA PRO A 239 21.20 7.70 -11.12
C PRO A 239 21.68 6.24 -11.20
N ALA A 240 22.98 6.01 -11.40
CA ALA A 240 23.57 4.67 -11.53
C ALA A 240 23.51 3.84 -10.24
N GLU A 241 23.45 4.49 -9.07
CA GLU A 241 23.21 3.82 -7.78
C GLU A 241 21.72 3.55 -7.53
N SER A 242 20.83 4.20 -8.27
CA SER A 242 19.39 4.25 -8.00
C SER A 242 18.56 3.36 -8.93
N PHE A 243 18.99 3.20 -10.18
CA PHE A 243 18.32 2.35 -11.16
C PHE A 243 19.27 1.92 -12.28
N TYR A 244 18.87 0.89 -13.02
CA TYR A 244 19.48 0.53 -14.29
C TYR A 244 18.42 0.14 -15.31
N VAL A 245 18.76 0.31 -16.59
CA VAL A 245 17.96 -0.14 -17.73
C VAL A 245 18.89 -0.88 -18.68
N LYS A 246 18.57 -2.15 -18.97
CA LYS A 246 19.34 -3.00 -19.89
C LYS A 246 18.44 -3.44 -21.04
N CYS A 247 18.83 -3.06 -22.24
CA CYS A 247 18.25 -3.52 -23.50
C CYS A 247 19.41 -3.60 -24.49
N ASP A 248 20.03 -4.77 -24.58
CA ASP A 248 21.25 -4.99 -25.37
C ASP A 248 21.26 -6.39 -25.98
N GLY A 249 22.34 -6.73 -26.69
CA GLY A 249 22.49 -8.02 -27.37
C GLY A 249 22.76 -9.21 -26.45
N GLU A 250 23.11 -8.98 -25.17
CA GLU A 250 23.18 -10.06 -24.19
C GLU A 250 21.77 -10.51 -23.81
N LEU A 251 20.84 -9.56 -23.69
CA LEU A 251 19.45 -9.83 -23.35
C LEU A 251 18.59 -10.18 -24.58
N ASN A 252 18.91 -9.61 -25.75
CA ASN A 252 18.21 -9.79 -27.01
C ASN A 252 19.09 -10.54 -28.03
N THR A 253 19.29 -11.84 -27.80
CA THR A 253 20.05 -12.72 -28.72
C THR A 253 19.32 -12.93 -30.04
N HIS A 254 20.02 -13.45 -31.04
CA HIS A 254 19.44 -13.80 -32.33
C HIS A 254 18.19 -14.70 -32.20
N GLU A 255 18.19 -15.68 -31.28
CA GLU A 255 17.02 -16.54 -31.08
C GLU A 255 15.81 -15.76 -30.54
N THR A 256 16.02 -14.87 -29.58
CA THR A 256 14.93 -14.05 -29.01
C THR A 256 14.32 -13.10 -30.03
N MET A 257 15.17 -12.50 -30.87
CA MET A 257 14.76 -11.63 -31.96
C MET A 257 13.97 -12.41 -33.01
N MET A 258 14.38 -13.65 -33.31
CA MET A 258 13.65 -14.51 -34.25
C MET A 258 12.28 -14.96 -33.75
N MET A 259 12.08 -15.00 -32.43
CA MET A 259 10.77 -15.17 -31.82
C MET A 259 9.92 -13.88 -31.79
N GLY A 260 10.43 -12.76 -32.32
CA GLY A 260 9.76 -11.47 -32.30
C GLY A 260 9.65 -10.86 -30.90
N ARG A 261 10.55 -11.23 -29.97
CA ARG A 261 10.53 -10.77 -28.58
C ARG A 261 11.62 -9.71 -28.36
N LEU A 262 11.24 -8.63 -27.67
CA LEU A 262 12.16 -7.65 -27.12
C LEU A 262 12.11 -7.75 -25.60
N TYR A 263 13.28 -7.94 -25.00
CA TYR A 263 13.48 -7.99 -23.56
C TYR A 263 14.14 -6.69 -23.09
N VAL A 264 13.57 -6.10 -22.05
CA VAL A 264 14.08 -4.90 -21.38
C VAL A 264 14.10 -5.21 -19.89
N GLU A 265 15.29 -5.19 -19.29
CA GLU A 265 15.44 -5.38 -17.85
C GLU A 265 15.57 -4.03 -17.17
N VAL A 266 14.79 -3.82 -16.11
CA VAL A 266 14.77 -2.57 -15.36
C VAL A 266 14.87 -2.90 -13.88
N GLY A 267 15.91 -2.38 -13.22
CA GLY A 267 16.05 -2.42 -11.77
C GLY A 267 15.92 -1.03 -11.17
N VAL A 268 15.24 -0.91 -10.03
CA VAL A 268 15.06 0.35 -9.31
C VAL A 268 15.24 0.15 -7.80
N CYS A 269 15.76 1.17 -7.12
CA CYS A 269 15.95 1.20 -5.68
C CYS A 269 14.95 2.20 -5.05
N PRO A 270 13.75 1.76 -4.65
CA PRO A 270 12.73 2.66 -4.11
C PRO A 270 13.10 3.15 -2.69
N VAL A 271 12.77 4.40 -2.39
CA VAL A 271 12.90 4.92 -1.02
C VAL A 271 11.95 4.19 -0.07
N ARG A 272 12.43 3.92 1.16
CA ARG A 272 11.65 3.27 2.22
C ARG A 272 11.36 4.26 3.36
N PRO A 273 10.17 4.20 4.00
CA PRO A 273 9.86 5.08 5.11
C PRO A 273 10.72 4.76 6.35
N ALA A 274 11.10 5.80 7.09
CA ALA A 274 11.68 5.67 8.42
C ALA A 274 10.58 5.41 9.45
N GLU A 275 10.22 4.14 9.64
CA GLU A 275 9.16 3.73 10.56
C GLU A 275 9.61 3.77 12.03
N PHE A 276 10.88 3.48 12.31
CA PHE A 276 11.47 3.52 13.64
C PHE A 276 12.63 4.52 13.67
N VAL A 277 12.60 5.43 14.64
CA VAL A 277 13.72 6.34 14.93
C VAL A 277 14.30 5.91 16.27
N ILE A 278 15.49 5.31 16.23
CA ILE A 278 16.18 4.78 17.43
C ILE A 278 17.29 5.76 17.81
N PHE A 279 17.09 6.49 18.91
CA PHE A 279 18.14 7.33 19.49
C PHE A 279 19.03 6.48 20.40
N ARG A 280 20.33 6.46 20.13
CA ARG A 280 21.34 5.88 21.03
C ARG A 280 22.09 7.03 21.70
N VAL A 281 21.80 7.24 22.97
CA VAL A 281 22.44 8.30 23.77
C VAL A 281 23.44 7.66 24.72
N SER A 282 24.70 8.08 24.62
CA SER A 282 25.77 7.67 25.52
C SER A 282 26.42 8.90 26.14
N GLN A 283 26.86 8.79 27.39
CA GLN A 283 27.74 9.80 27.97
C GLN A 283 29.09 9.71 27.23
N TRP A 284 29.49 10.81 26.62
CA TRP A 284 30.79 10.93 25.95
C TRP A 284 31.69 11.83 26.80
N ALA A 285 32.86 11.31 27.20
CA ALA A 285 33.92 12.10 27.79
C ALA A 285 34.83 12.58 26.65
N PRO A 286 35.06 13.90 26.49
CA PRO A 286 36.03 14.38 25.53
C PRO A 286 37.45 13.99 26.00
N GLY A 287 38.12 13.12 25.25
CA GLY A 287 39.54 12.77 25.45
C GLY A 287 39.80 11.54 26.32
N GLY A 288 40.18 10.45 25.66
CA GLY A 288 40.80 9.24 26.20
C GLY A 288 41.54 8.53 25.08
#